data_AF-A0A3M7RE18-F1
#
_entry.id   AF-A0A3M7RE18-F1
#
_cell.length_a   1.000
_cell.length_b   1.000
_cell.length_c   1.000
_cell.angle_alpha   90.00
_cell.angle_beta   90.00
_cell.angle_gamma   90.00
#
_symmetry.space_group_name_H-M   'P 1'
#
loop_
_entity.id
_entity.type
_entity.pdbx_description
1 polymer ?
#
loop_
_entity_poly.entity_id
_entity_poly.type
_entity_poly.pdbx_seq_one_letter_code
_entity_poly.pdbx_strand_id
1 'polypeptide(L)'
;MAVPAFYWIIITQITFIIYIDKQFQPNKYSCACYSDFKSIFHLDILKIWKRHLKKTAFYESIYSPTFFLLLIFMNQKKKIKDLARGDRIIARNEMFGYYFSARVSKVFDSQYASIKFEDGTRNSNISIKCLIKCIDTFSYLQIGDHVMAKVLNEFDKLCWVPGVIQSADSYASKKYYVVLYFNGLEGDNIRTELIKISRQKYAEI
;
A
#
# COMPACT_ATOMS: atom_id res chain seq x y z
N MET A 1 6.77 48.67 14.58
CA MET A 1 5.79 47.56 14.51
C MET A 1 6.52 46.29 14.92
N ALA A 2 6.30 45.81 16.15
CA ALA A 2 6.98 44.63 16.69
C ALA A 2 6.19 43.38 16.32
N VAL A 3 6.81 42.45 15.60
CA VAL A 3 6.23 41.11 15.39
C VAL A 3 6.28 40.40 16.75
N PRO A 4 5.15 39.90 17.29
CA PRO A 4 5.13 39.30 18.62
C PRO A 4 5.99 38.03 18.64
N ALA A 5 6.88 37.93 19.63
CA ALA A 5 7.84 36.84 19.84
C ALA A 5 7.21 35.43 19.82
N PHE A 6 5.90 35.32 20.04
CA PHE A 6 5.14 34.08 19.95
C PHE A 6 5.15 33.45 18.56
N TYR A 7 5.23 34.25 17.49
CA TYR A 7 5.24 33.71 16.12
C TYR A 7 6.53 32.92 15.84
N TRP A 8 7.66 33.38 16.37
CA TRP A 8 8.94 32.69 16.27
C TRP A 8 9.00 31.40 17.09
N ILE A 9 8.33 31.34 18.25
CA ILE A 9 8.26 30.13 19.07
C ILE A 9 7.44 29.03 18.38
N ILE A 10 6.32 29.39 17.74
CA ILE A 10 5.47 28.42 17.04
C ILE A 10 6.17 27.91 15.77
N ILE A 11 6.81 28.80 15.01
CA ILE A 11 7.56 28.40 13.82
C ILE A 11 8.70 27.47 14.20
N THR A 12 9.49 27.80 15.24
CA THR A 12 10.62 26.98 15.67
C THR A 12 10.18 25.60 16.15
N GLN A 13 9.07 25.48 16.89
CA GLN A 13 8.53 24.18 17.31
C GLN A 13 8.01 23.35 16.13
N ILE A 14 7.34 23.96 15.15
CA ILE A 14 6.86 23.25 13.95
C ILE A 14 8.04 22.79 13.09
N THR A 15 9.06 23.64 12.89
CA THR A 15 10.28 23.23 12.17
C THR A 15 11.04 22.14 12.90
N PHE A 16 11.06 22.14 14.24
CA PHE A 16 11.71 21.09 15.03
C PHE A 16 10.97 19.76 14.91
N ILE A 17 9.63 19.76 14.91
CA ILE A 17 8.81 18.55 14.68
C ILE A 17 9.03 18.00 13.26
N ILE A 18 9.06 18.86 12.24
CA ILE A 18 9.34 18.46 10.85
C ILE A 18 10.78 17.95 10.69
N TYR A 19 11.74 18.53 11.41
CA TYR A 19 13.14 18.10 11.41
C TYR A 19 13.32 16.72 12.05
N ILE A 20 12.67 16.47 13.19
CA ILE A 20 12.68 15.17 13.87
C ILE A 20 12.04 14.09 12.97
N ASP A 21 10.96 14.41 12.26
CA ASP A 21 10.27 13.47 11.36
C ASP A 21 11.10 13.13 10.11
N LYS A 22 11.91 14.08 9.59
CA LYS A 22 12.84 13.83 8.47
C LYS A 22 14.09 13.02 8.85
N GLN A 23 14.52 13.09 10.11
CA GLN A 23 15.69 12.32 10.59
C GLN A 23 15.30 10.88 11.00
N PHE A 24 14.02 10.59 11.23
CA PHE A 24 13.56 9.27 11.62
C PHE A 24 13.22 8.39 10.40
N GLN A 25 14.25 7.80 9.80
CA GLN A 25 14.10 6.75 8.80
C GLN A 25 13.50 5.49 9.47
N PRO A 26 12.32 4.99 9.04
CA PRO A 26 11.63 3.87 9.71
C PRO A 26 12.32 2.51 9.53
N ASN A 27 13.44 2.43 8.81
CA ASN A 27 14.07 1.17 8.41
C ASN A 27 15.12 0.63 9.40
N LYS A 28 15.26 1.18 10.61
CA LYS A 28 16.34 0.75 11.53
C LYS A 28 15.95 0.34 12.95
N TYR A 29 14.68 0.38 13.34
CA TYR A 29 14.28 -0.05 14.67
C TYR A 29 13.05 -0.97 14.61
N SER A 30 13.22 -2.18 15.11
CA SER A 30 12.15 -3.10 15.50
C SER A 30 11.31 -2.43 16.59
N CYS A 31 10.01 -2.26 16.38
CA CYS A 31 9.22 -1.37 17.22
C CYS A 31 7.93 -2.02 17.74
N ALA A 32 8.06 -2.82 18.80
CA ALA A 32 7.05 -2.86 19.85
C ALA A 32 6.98 -1.53 20.65
N CYS A 33 7.94 -0.61 20.47
CA CYS A 33 8.02 0.67 21.19
C CYS A 33 7.48 1.90 20.44
N TYR A 34 7.11 1.80 19.15
CA TYR A 34 6.66 2.97 18.35
C TYR A 34 5.16 3.26 18.49
N SER A 35 4.34 2.24 18.80
CA SER A 35 2.90 2.41 19.04
C SER A 35 2.62 3.22 20.30
N ASP A 36 3.43 3.06 21.34
CA ASP A 36 3.19 3.67 22.66
C ASP A 36 3.55 5.15 22.67
N PHE A 37 4.66 5.53 22.03
CA PHE A 37 5.08 6.94 21.93
C PHE A 37 4.09 7.80 21.13
N LYS A 38 3.44 7.22 20.12
CA LYS A 38 2.47 7.93 19.26
C LYS A 38 1.12 8.13 19.95
N SER A 39 0.73 7.25 20.87
CA SER A 39 -0.53 7.38 21.59
C SER A 39 -0.49 8.45 22.69
N ILE A 40 0.67 8.58 23.37
CA ILE A 40 0.84 9.50 24.50
C ILE A 40 0.96 10.95 24.02
N PHE A 41 1.74 11.23 22.97
CA PHE A 41 1.88 12.59 22.44
C PHE A 41 0.62 13.13 21.75
N HIS A 42 -0.16 12.26 21.10
CA HIS A 42 -1.30 12.69 20.29
C HIS A 42 -2.52 13.07 21.15
N LEU A 43 -2.68 12.48 22.33
CA LEU A 43 -3.83 12.74 23.21
C LEU A 43 -3.65 13.99 24.07
N ASP A 44 -2.43 14.27 24.54
CA ASP A 44 -2.17 15.42 25.40
C ASP A 44 -2.15 16.75 24.64
N ILE A 45 -1.58 16.76 23.43
CA ILE A 45 -1.61 17.95 22.56
C ILE A 45 -3.06 18.29 22.18
N LEU A 46 -3.89 17.30 21.85
CA LEU A 46 -5.32 17.52 21.53
C LEU A 46 -6.13 18.04 22.72
N LYS A 47 -5.83 17.60 23.95
CA LYS A 47 -6.49 18.10 25.17
C LYS A 47 -6.08 19.54 25.49
N ILE A 48 -4.79 19.86 25.34
CA ILE A 48 -4.26 21.22 25.53
C ILE A 48 -4.87 22.18 24.49
N TRP A 49 -4.98 21.74 23.23
CA TRP A 49 -5.61 22.51 22.15
C TRP A 49 -7.10 22.75 22.37
N LYS A 50 -7.86 21.73 22.80
CA LYS A 50 -9.31 21.87 23.11
C LYS A 50 -9.58 22.79 24.30
N ARG A 51 -8.68 22.86 25.28
CA ARG A 51 -8.79 23.82 26.40
C ARG A 51 -8.48 25.26 25.97
N HIS A 52 -7.58 25.44 24.99
CA HIS A 52 -7.27 26.77 24.46
C HIS A 52 -8.36 27.31 23.52
N LEU A 53 -8.97 26.47 22.69
CA LEU A 53 -10.07 26.85 21.78
C LEU A 53 -11.32 27.40 22.51
N LYS A 54 -11.58 26.96 23.75
CA LYS A 54 -12.70 27.49 24.57
C LYS A 54 -12.45 28.89 25.14
N LYS A 55 -11.20 29.37 25.19
CA LYS A 55 -10.85 30.67 25.78
C LYS A 55 -10.71 31.81 24.76
N THR A 56 -10.68 31.50 23.47
CA THR A 56 -10.48 32.51 22.41
C THR A 56 -11.61 32.48 21.40
N ALA A 57 -12.82 32.79 21.86
CA ALA A 57 -13.91 33.24 20.99
C ALA A 57 -13.78 34.77 20.80
N PHE A 58 -12.66 35.23 20.23
CA PHE A 58 -12.49 36.63 19.84
C PHE A 58 -11.33 36.80 18.86
N TYR A 59 -11.53 36.37 17.61
CA TYR A 59 -11.25 37.15 16.40
C TYR A 59 -11.60 36.27 15.20
N GLU A 60 -12.65 36.68 14.50
CA GLU A 60 -12.82 36.30 13.10
C GLU A 60 -11.66 36.88 12.31
N SER A 61 -10.91 36.04 11.61
CA SER A 61 -10.57 36.23 10.20
C SER A 61 -9.37 35.35 9.82
N ILE A 62 -9.38 35.00 8.53
CA ILE A 62 -8.29 34.42 7.76
C ILE A 62 -8.24 32.89 7.84
N TYR A 63 -8.99 32.31 6.90
CA TYR A 63 -8.55 31.22 6.04
C TYR A 63 -7.01 31.19 5.90
N SER A 64 -6.34 30.45 6.78
CA SER A 64 -4.94 30.14 6.59
C SER A 64 -4.83 28.96 5.62
N PRO A 65 -4.24 29.12 4.42
CA PRO A 65 -4.08 28.02 3.47
C PRO A 65 -3.22 26.88 4.04
N THR A 66 -2.43 27.15 5.09
CA THR A 66 -1.65 26.12 5.78
C THR A 66 -2.50 25.15 6.59
N PHE A 67 -3.65 25.59 7.14
CA PHE A 67 -4.53 24.70 7.92
C PHE A 67 -5.30 23.74 7.00
N PHE A 68 -5.68 24.22 5.80
CA PHE A 68 -6.30 23.40 4.78
C PHE A 68 -5.31 22.39 4.17
N LEU A 69 -4.06 22.80 3.94
CA LEU A 69 -2.98 21.91 3.51
C LEU A 69 -2.61 20.86 4.56
N LEU A 70 -2.63 21.21 5.86
CA LEU A 70 -2.36 20.25 6.93
C LEU A 70 -3.48 19.19 7.04
N LEU A 71 -4.75 19.59 6.88
CA LEU A 71 -5.90 18.68 6.82
C LEU A 71 -5.85 17.76 5.60
N ILE A 72 -5.37 18.24 4.44
CA ILE A 72 -5.12 17.41 3.25
C ILE A 72 -3.96 16.43 3.50
N PHE A 73 -2.91 16.85 4.21
CA PHE A 73 -1.76 15.98 4.55
C PHE A 73 -2.11 14.92 5.61
N MET A 74 -2.94 15.25 6.61
CA MET A 74 -3.33 14.30 7.66
C MET A 74 -4.35 13.24 7.21
N ASN A 75 -4.89 13.35 5.99
CA ASN A 75 -5.86 12.39 5.43
C ASN A 75 -5.31 11.52 4.29
N GLN A 76 -3.99 11.38 4.20
CA GLN A 76 -3.36 10.36 3.35
C GLN A 76 -3.30 9.01 4.09
N LYS A 77 -4.43 8.54 4.65
CA LYS A 77 -4.59 7.10 4.89
C LYS A 77 -4.67 6.48 3.50
N LYS A 78 -3.55 5.92 3.03
CA LYS A 78 -3.44 5.10 1.82
C LYS A 78 -4.70 4.22 1.78
N LYS A 79 -5.68 4.56 0.92
CA LYS A 79 -6.88 3.75 0.73
C LYS A 79 -6.42 2.41 0.17
N ILE A 80 -6.10 1.47 1.05
CA ILE A 80 -6.16 0.05 0.72
C ILE A 80 -7.62 -0.10 0.29
N LYS A 81 -7.86 -0.30 -1.02
CA LYS A 81 -9.20 -0.60 -1.51
C LYS A 81 -9.73 -1.73 -0.65
N ASP A 82 -10.78 -1.46 0.12
CA ASP A 82 -11.28 -2.39 1.12
C ASP A 82 -11.46 -3.77 0.48
N LEU A 83 -10.71 -4.73 0.99
CA LEU A 83 -10.83 -6.10 0.55
C LEU A 83 -12.19 -6.61 1.05
N ALA A 84 -13.03 -7.08 0.15
CA ALA A 84 -14.36 -7.55 0.47
C ALA A 84 -14.44 -9.08 0.36
N ARG A 85 -15.39 -9.66 1.10
CA ARG A 85 -15.74 -11.07 0.94
C ARG A 85 -16.17 -11.33 -0.51
N GLY A 86 -15.61 -12.38 -1.12
CA GLY A 86 -15.86 -12.76 -2.51
C GLY A 86 -14.89 -12.16 -3.52
N ASP A 87 -14.04 -11.20 -3.12
CA ASP A 87 -13.02 -10.64 -4.01
C ASP A 87 -12.09 -11.74 -4.55
N ARG A 88 -11.78 -11.66 -5.84
CA ARG A 88 -10.74 -12.47 -6.48
C ARG A 88 -9.38 -11.88 -6.15
N ILE A 89 -8.50 -12.73 -5.67
CA ILE A 89 -7.16 -12.36 -5.22
C ILE A 89 -6.16 -13.41 -5.68
N ILE A 90 -4.89 -13.04 -5.61
CA ILE A 90 -3.76 -13.92 -5.74
C ILE A 90 -3.05 -13.94 -4.39
N ALA A 91 -2.77 -15.15 -3.90
CA ALA A 91 -2.11 -15.39 -2.63
C ALA A 91 -1.03 -16.45 -2.79
N ARG A 92 0.04 -16.33 -2.00
CA ARG A 92 1.10 -17.33 -1.95
C ARG A 92 0.59 -18.57 -1.23
N ASN A 93 0.81 -19.74 -1.82
CA ASN A 93 0.59 -21.02 -1.16
C ASN A 93 1.94 -21.50 -0.60
N GLU A 94 2.01 -21.69 0.72
CA GLU A 94 3.24 -22.10 1.41
C GLU A 94 3.70 -23.51 1.01
N MET A 95 2.78 -24.39 0.61
CA MET A 95 3.10 -25.77 0.25
C MET A 95 3.89 -25.86 -1.06
N PHE A 96 3.52 -25.06 -2.05
CA PHE A 96 4.15 -25.08 -3.38
C PHE A 96 5.11 -23.91 -3.59
N GLY A 97 5.13 -22.91 -2.70
CA GLY A 97 5.94 -21.71 -2.85
C GLY A 97 5.44 -20.70 -3.90
N TYR A 98 4.53 -21.11 -4.80
CA TYR A 98 3.96 -20.28 -5.86
C TYR A 98 2.72 -19.50 -5.42
N TYR A 99 2.32 -18.52 -6.24
CA TYR A 99 1.08 -17.79 -6.06
C TYR A 99 -0.07 -18.44 -6.83
N PHE A 100 -1.25 -18.51 -6.22
CA PHE A 100 -2.44 -19.10 -6.81
C PHE A 100 -3.64 -18.18 -6.68
N SER A 101 -4.59 -18.36 -7.60
CA SER A 101 -5.89 -17.71 -7.55
C SER A 101 -6.66 -18.18 -6.31
N ALA A 102 -7.23 -17.22 -5.59
CA ALA A 102 -8.03 -17.47 -4.41
C ALA A 102 -9.20 -16.48 -4.33
N ARG A 103 -10.14 -16.78 -3.44
CA ARG A 103 -11.24 -15.89 -3.08
C ARG A 103 -11.22 -15.58 -1.60
N VAL A 104 -11.55 -14.33 -1.27
CA VAL A 104 -11.69 -13.92 0.12
C VAL A 104 -12.95 -14.54 0.71
N SER A 105 -12.79 -15.35 1.75
CA SER A 105 -13.92 -16.03 2.41
C SER A 105 -14.49 -15.21 3.55
N LYS A 106 -13.63 -14.57 4.34
CA LYS A 106 -13.98 -13.71 5.47
C LYS A 106 -12.86 -12.70 5.71
N VAL A 107 -13.22 -11.49 6.08
CA VAL A 107 -12.29 -10.46 6.55
C VAL A 107 -12.56 -10.27 8.04
N PHE A 108 -11.53 -10.35 8.87
CA PHE A 108 -11.68 -10.26 10.32
C PHE A 108 -11.41 -8.84 10.83
N ASP A 109 -10.38 -8.21 10.28
CA ASP A 109 -9.93 -6.85 10.61
C ASP A 109 -9.37 -6.19 9.34
N SER A 110 -9.07 -4.91 9.40
CA SER A 110 -8.36 -4.11 8.39
C SER A 110 -6.99 -4.67 7.97
N GLN A 111 -6.46 -5.67 8.69
CA GLN A 111 -5.13 -6.25 8.45
C GLN A 111 -5.13 -7.73 8.06
N TYR A 112 -6.17 -8.51 8.38
CA TYR A 112 -6.17 -9.96 8.23
C TYR A 112 -7.45 -10.51 7.57
N ALA A 113 -7.28 -11.52 6.72
CA ALA A 113 -8.37 -12.19 6.02
C ALA A 113 -8.18 -13.71 5.98
N SER A 114 -9.29 -14.43 5.88
CA SER A 114 -9.33 -15.84 5.46
C SER A 114 -9.62 -15.93 3.97
N ILE A 115 -8.90 -16.81 3.29
CA ILE A 115 -9.04 -17.04 1.85
C ILE A 115 -9.33 -18.51 1.58
N LYS A 116 -9.93 -18.78 0.43
CA LYS A 116 -10.14 -20.11 -0.11
C LYS A 116 -9.52 -20.16 -1.49
N PHE A 117 -8.56 -21.05 -1.69
CA PHE A 117 -7.95 -21.31 -2.99
C PHE A 117 -8.91 -22.11 -3.89
N GLU A 118 -8.63 -22.11 -5.19
CA GLU A 118 -9.45 -22.84 -6.17
C GLU A 118 -9.39 -24.37 -5.99
N ASP A 119 -8.29 -24.89 -5.45
CA ASP A 119 -8.13 -26.30 -5.07
C ASP A 119 -8.96 -26.71 -3.83
N GLY A 120 -9.68 -25.77 -3.22
CA GLY A 120 -10.52 -25.99 -2.04
C GLY A 120 -9.81 -25.77 -0.71
N THR A 121 -8.49 -25.61 -0.70
CA THR A 121 -7.72 -25.34 0.52
C THR A 121 -8.11 -23.98 1.10
N ARG A 122 -8.04 -23.87 2.44
CA ARG A 122 -8.42 -22.66 3.17
C ARG A 122 -7.28 -22.26 4.08
N ASN A 123 -6.90 -21.00 3.97
CA ASN A 123 -5.93 -20.40 4.87
C ASN A 123 -6.59 -19.25 5.61
N SER A 124 -6.50 -19.28 6.93
CA SER A 124 -6.96 -18.22 7.82
C SER A 124 -5.79 -17.36 8.28
N ASN A 125 -6.10 -16.12 8.70
CA ASN A 125 -5.14 -15.17 9.28
C ASN A 125 -4.01 -14.73 8.32
N ILE A 126 -4.30 -14.61 7.03
CA ILE A 126 -3.33 -14.05 6.07
C ILE A 126 -3.38 -12.53 6.13
N SER A 127 -2.20 -11.90 6.19
CA SER A 127 -2.10 -10.45 6.11
C SER A 127 -2.61 -9.95 4.76
N ILE A 128 -3.53 -8.98 4.79
CA ILE A 128 -4.09 -8.35 3.59
C ILE A 128 -2.99 -7.72 2.73
N LYS A 129 -1.88 -7.28 3.35
CA LYS A 129 -0.72 -6.73 2.63
C LYS A 129 -0.08 -7.75 1.69
N CYS A 130 -0.11 -9.04 2.03
CA CYS A 130 0.47 -10.11 1.22
C CYS A 130 -0.42 -10.45 0.01
N LEU A 131 -1.70 -10.12 0.07
CA LEU A 131 -2.67 -10.41 -0.99
C LEU A 131 -2.53 -9.44 -2.16
N ILE A 132 -2.71 -9.96 -3.37
CA ILE A 132 -2.76 -9.16 -4.60
C ILE A 132 -4.18 -9.22 -5.11
N LYS A 133 -4.89 -8.10 -5.13
CA LYS A 133 -6.26 -8.06 -5.66
C LYS A 133 -6.21 -8.19 -7.18
N CYS A 134 -6.96 -9.14 -7.73
CA CYS A 134 -7.20 -9.20 -9.15
C CYS A 134 -8.16 -8.07 -9.50
N ILE A 135 -7.64 -7.04 -10.15
CA ILE A 135 -8.47 -5.95 -10.66
C ILE A 135 -8.60 -6.19 -12.15
N ASP A 136 -9.82 -6.43 -12.62
CA ASP A 136 -10.13 -6.65 -14.03
C ASP A 136 -9.99 -5.37 -14.89
N THR A 137 -9.33 -4.34 -14.36
CA THR A 137 -9.04 -3.13 -15.12
C THR A 137 -7.88 -3.39 -16.08
N PHE A 138 -8.17 -3.26 -17.38
CA PHE A 138 -7.18 -3.27 -18.44
C PHE A 138 -6.28 -2.02 -18.37
N SER A 139 -5.27 -2.06 -17.50
CA SER A 139 -4.19 -1.09 -17.52
C SER A 139 -3.27 -1.33 -18.73
N TYR A 140 -2.82 -0.24 -19.35
CA TYR A 140 -1.73 -0.32 -20.31
C TYR A 140 -0.45 -0.78 -19.59
N LEU A 141 0.25 -1.72 -20.22
CA LEU A 141 1.51 -2.28 -19.76
C LEU A 141 2.65 -1.72 -20.61
N GLN A 142 3.73 -1.32 -19.96
CA GLN A 142 4.93 -0.77 -20.58
C GLN A 142 6.16 -1.58 -20.17
N ILE A 143 7.23 -1.47 -20.95
CA ILE A 143 8.53 -2.05 -20.61
C ILE A 143 8.98 -1.51 -19.25
N GLY A 144 9.46 -2.40 -18.37
CA GLY A 144 9.83 -2.08 -16.99
C GLY A 144 8.67 -2.09 -15.98
N ASP A 145 7.43 -2.29 -16.42
CA ASP A 145 6.32 -2.53 -15.49
C ASP A 145 6.50 -3.87 -14.78
N HIS A 146 6.13 -3.89 -13.49
CA HIS A 146 6.17 -5.08 -12.66
C HIS A 146 4.81 -5.76 -12.76
N VAL A 147 4.81 -7.08 -12.96
CA VAL A 147 3.61 -7.86 -13.23
C VAL A 147 3.63 -9.18 -12.48
N MET A 148 2.44 -9.72 -12.23
CA MET A 148 2.23 -11.15 -12.02
C MET A 148 1.84 -11.76 -13.36
N ALA A 149 2.59 -12.75 -13.80
CA ALA A 149 2.34 -13.50 -15.03
C ALA A 149 1.79 -14.89 -14.72
N LYS A 150 0.82 -15.32 -15.52
CA LYS A 150 0.19 -16.63 -15.36
C LYS A 150 1.00 -17.67 -16.12
N VAL A 151 1.52 -18.67 -15.41
CA VAL A 151 2.41 -19.70 -15.96
C VAL A 151 1.94 -21.07 -15.48
N LEU A 152 2.23 -22.13 -16.25
CA LEU A 152 2.09 -23.51 -15.79
C LEU A 152 3.33 -23.91 -15.00
N ASN A 153 3.15 -24.39 -13.78
CA ASN A 153 4.24 -24.93 -12.98
C ASN A 153 4.60 -26.36 -13.40
N GLU A 154 5.61 -26.96 -12.74
CA GLU A 154 6.05 -28.34 -12.97
C GLU A 154 4.99 -29.43 -12.69
N PHE A 155 3.83 -29.05 -12.13
CA PHE A 155 2.71 -29.95 -11.82
C PHE A 155 1.49 -29.69 -12.73
N ASP A 156 1.68 -29.00 -13.86
CA ASP A 156 0.61 -28.59 -14.79
C ASP A 156 -0.51 -27.76 -14.13
N LYS A 157 -0.19 -27.08 -13.02
CA LYS A 157 -1.11 -26.16 -12.34
C LYS A 157 -0.82 -24.73 -12.75
N LEU A 158 -1.89 -24.00 -13.05
CA LEU A 158 -1.81 -22.57 -13.34
C LEU A 158 -1.47 -21.80 -12.06
N CYS A 159 -0.28 -21.19 -12.05
CA CYS A 159 0.20 -20.35 -10.99
C CYS A 159 0.53 -18.94 -11.50
N TRP A 160 0.72 -18.02 -10.56
CA TRP A 160 1.17 -16.67 -10.83
C TRP A 160 2.62 -16.50 -10.39
N VAL A 161 3.44 -15.91 -11.24
CA VAL A 161 4.87 -15.70 -11.02
C VAL A 161 5.19 -14.21 -11.17
N PRO A 162 5.94 -13.60 -10.24
CA PRO A 162 6.37 -12.23 -10.38
C PRO A 162 7.38 -12.08 -11.52
N GLY A 163 7.24 -11.02 -12.31
CA GLY A 163 8.17 -10.70 -13.39
C GLY A 163 8.15 -9.22 -13.78
N VAL A 164 9.03 -8.88 -14.73
CA VAL A 164 9.16 -7.55 -15.30
C VAL A 164 9.05 -7.63 -16.82
N ILE A 165 8.31 -6.70 -17.41
CA ILE A 165 8.14 -6.65 -18.87
C ILE A 165 9.43 -6.18 -19.53
N GLN A 166 9.97 -6.98 -20.46
CA GLN A 166 11.17 -6.67 -21.24
C GLN A 166 10.83 -6.05 -22.60
N SER A 167 9.84 -6.62 -23.29
CA SER A 167 9.37 -6.11 -24.58
C SER A 167 7.86 -6.27 -24.70
N ALA A 168 7.29 -5.52 -25.64
CA ALA A 168 5.88 -5.56 -25.95
C ALA A 168 5.71 -5.50 -27.46
N ASP A 169 5.25 -6.61 -28.03
CA ASP A 169 5.01 -6.74 -29.46
C ASP A 169 3.51 -6.84 -29.74
N SER A 170 3.09 -6.37 -30.91
CA SER A 170 1.71 -6.45 -31.34
C SER A 170 1.65 -7.27 -32.62
N TYR A 171 1.08 -8.47 -32.54
CA TYR A 171 0.94 -9.38 -33.67
C TYR A 171 -0.52 -9.80 -33.83
N ALA A 172 -1.05 -9.75 -35.06
CA ALA A 172 -2.40 -10.18 -35.41
C ALA A 172 -3.48 -9.65 -34.43
N SER A 173 -3.47 -8.33 -34.17
CA SER A 173 -4.35 -7.59 -33.25
C SER A 173 -4.28 -7.98 -31.76
N LYS A 174 -3.42 -8.93 -31.37
CA LYS A 174 -3.11 -9.28 -29.98
C LYS A 174 -1.77 -8.65 -29.56
N LYS A 175 -1.73 -8.14 -28.33
CA LYS A 175 -0.50 -7.66 -27.70
C LYS A 175 0.14 -8.80 -26.91
N TYR A 176 1.36 -9.16 -27.30
CA TYR A 176 2.23 -10.09 -26.61
C TYR A 176 3.28 -9.31 -25.83
N TYR A 177 3.64 -9.82 -24.66
CA TYR A 177 4.64 -9.23 -23.80
C TYR A 177 5.64 -10.31 -23.44
N VAL A 178 6.92 -10.00 -23.62
CA VAL A 178 7.99 -10.83 -23.09
C VAL A 178 8.20 -10.40 -21.65
N VAL A 179 8.06 -11.35 -20.73
CA VAL A 179 8.25 -11.13 -19.30
C VAL A 179 9.48 -11.89 -18.84
N LEU A 180 10.41 -11.17 -18.22
CA LEU A 180 11.50 -11.76 -17.45
C LEU A 180 10.97 -12.11 -16.06
N TYR A 181 10.84 -13.40 -15.79
CA TYR A 181 10.38 -13.91 -14.50
C TYR A 181 11.48 -13.79 -13.44
N PHE A 182 11.08 -13.89 -12.18
CA PHE A 182 12.02 -13.81 -11.05
C PHE A 182 13.09 -14.92 -11.04
N ASN A 183 12.82 -16.07 -11.66
CA ASN A 183 13.80 -17.15 -11.83
C ASN A 183 14.84 -16.88 -12.93
N GLY A 184 14.77 -15.72 -13.61
CA GLY A 184 15.66 -15.34 -14.70
C GLY A 184 15.29 -15.92 -16.06
N LEU A 185 14.20 -16.68 -16.17
CA LEU A 185 13.68 -17.16 -17.45
C LEU A 185 12.77 -16.11 -18.09
N GLU A 186 12.72 -16.12 -19.41
CA GLU A 186 11.79 -15.29 -20.19
C GLU A 186 10.63 -16.13 -20.70
N GLY A 187 9.46 -15.50 -20.85
CA GLY A 187 8.32 -16.13 -21.49
C GLY A 187 7.36 -15.16 -22.14
N ASP A 188 6.72 -15.62 -23.21
CA ASP A 188 5.71 -14.89 -23.96
C ASP A 188 4.36 -14.99 -23.26
N ASN A 189 3.75 -13.84 -22.96
CA ASN A 189 2.47 -13.76 -22.28
C ASN A 189 1.52 -12.82 -23.04
N ILE A 190 0.25 -13.19 -23.10
CA ILE A 190 -0.79 -12.27 -23.60
C ILE A 190 -1.26 -11.34 -22.49
N ARG A 191 -1.81 -10.17 -22.86
CA ARG A 191 -2.28 -9.16 -21.89
C ARG A 191 -3.19 -9.74 -20.79
N THR A 192 -4.07 -10.69 -21.12
CA THR A 192 -5.05 -11.26 -20.19
C THR A 192 -4.42 -12.16 -19.12
N GLU A 193 -3.18 -12.59 -19.33
CA GLU A 193 -2.41 -13.43 -18.41
C GLU A 193 -1.48 -12.61 -17.51
N LEU A 194 -1.60 -11.27 -17.56
CA LEU A 194 -0.75 -10.34 -16.84
C LEU A 194 -1.58 -9.44 -15.93
N ILE A 195 -1.15 -9.34 -14.67
CA ILE A 195 -1.71 -8.40 -13.70
C ILE A 195 -0.62 -7.42 -13.30
N LYS A 196 -0.85 -6.13 -13.58
CA LYS A 196 0.06 -5.07 -13.16
C LYS A 196 0.09 -4.97 -11.64
N ILE A 197 1.28 -4.98 -11.07
CA ILE A 197 1.53 -4.75 -9.65
C ILE A 197 2.43 -3.53 -9.46
N SER A 198 2.37 -2.92 -8.28
CA SER A 198 3.25 -1.79 -7.99
C SER A 198 4.67 -2.29 -7.75
N ARG A 199 5.68 -1.45 -8.04
CA ARG A 199 7.08 -1.74 -7.71
C ARG A 199 7.29 -2.05 -6.23
N GLN A 200 6.58 -1.33 -5.35
CA GLN A 200 6.61 -1.61 -3.91
C GLN A 200 6.14 -3.05 -3.62
N LYS A 201 5.01 -3.44 -4.23
CA LYS A 201 4.46 -4.78 -4.03
C LYS A 201 5.39 -5.87 -4.59
N TYR A 202 6.06 -5.60 -5.71
CA TYR A 202 7.07 -6.49 -6.28
C TYR A 202 8.26 -6.71 -5.34
N ALA A 203 8.74 -5.66 -4.66
CA ALA A 203 9.85 -5.77 -3.72
C ALA A 203 9.52 -6.47 -2.39
N GLU A 204 8.22 -6.65 -2.10
CA GLU A 204 7.72 -7.35 -0.90
C GLU A 204 7.45 -8.85 -1.15
N ILE A 205 7.57 -9.32 -2.40
CA ILE A 205 7.36 -10.70 -2.82
C ILE A 205 8.67 -11.48 -2.69
#